data_AF-A0A2U3Y6C4-F1
#
_entry.id   AF-A0A2U3Y6C4-F1
#
_cell.length_a   1.000
_cell.length_b   1.000
_cell.length_c   1.000
_cell.angle_alpha   90.00
_cell.angle_beta   90.00
_cell.angle_gamma   90.00
#
_symmetry.space_group_name_H-M   'P 1'
#
loop_
_entity.id
_entity.type
_entity.pdbx_description
1 polymer ?
#
loop_
_entity_poly.entity_id
_entity_poly.type
_entity_poly.pdbx_seq_one_letter_code
_entity_poly.pdbx_strand_id
1 'polypeptide(L)'
;METRAGGRLPSHKESVEICPQGLLVFTGTSEQDSNLAKQFWIAASMYPTNESQLVLSRGSSQRLPVARPSRRSPPETTDITAETIKIQESEEKKKYLQKAKRRDEILQLLRKQREERISKEVVSLPYKPKAKVHKSKKVTSESDKEDQEEVKALD
;
A
#
# COMPACT_ATOMS: atom_id res chain seq x y z
N MET A 1 56.22 -44.16 0.98
CA MET A 1 56.23 -43.97 2.44
C MET A 1 54.86 -43.43 2.82
N GLU A 2 54.03 -44.29 3.39
CA GLU A 2 52.69 -43.96 3.89
C GLU A 2 52.79 -43.13 5.18
N THR A 3 51.83 -42.24 5.41
CA THR A 3 51.31 -41.97 6.76
C THR A 3 49.83 -41.58 6.69
N ARG A 4 48.99 -42.36 7.38
CA ARG A 4 47.57 -42.09 7.68
C ARG A 4 47.45 -41.77 9.16
N ALA A 5 46.78 -40.67 9.49
CA ALA A 5 45.94 -40.43 10.68
C ALA A 5 45.28 -39.06 10.46
N GLY A 6 43.97 -38.88 10.43
CA GLY A 6 43.01 -39.29 11.44
C GLY A 6 42.48 -38.03 12.15
N GLY A 7 41.62 -37.25 11.47
CA GLY A 7 41.00 -36.04 12.01
C GLY A 7 39.50 -36.04 11.73
N ARG A 8 38.72 -36.23 12.78
CA ARG A 8 37.27 -36.47 12.82
C ARG A 8 36.47 -35.20 12.44
N LEU A 9 35.60 -35.28 11.44
CA LEU A 9 34.54 -34.29 11.18
C LEU A 9 33.48 -34.36 12.31
N PRO A 10 32.94 -33.24 12.80
CA PRO A 10 31.83 -33.27 13.75
C PRO A 10 30.60 -33.87 13.05
N SER A 11 30.15 -35.01 13.58
CA SER A 11 28.88 -35.63 13.24
C SER A 11 27.77 -34.61 13.47
N HIS A 12 27.14 -34.18 12.39
CA HIS A 12 25.82 -33.58 12.41
C HIS A 12 24.88 -34.60 13.06
N LYS A 13 24.62 -34.43 14.35
CA LYS A 13 23.60 -35.20 15.06
C LYS A 13 22.26 -34.61 14.66
N GLU A 14 21.71 -35.11 13.56
CA GLU A 14 20.27 -35.07 13.35
C GLU A 14 19.64 -35.91 14.46
N SER A 15 19.21 -35.24 15.53
CA SER A 15 18.25 -35.85 16.44
C SER A 15 16.94 -35.95 15.67
N VAL A 16 16.70 -37.13 15.08
CA VAL A 16 15.38 -37.51 14.59
C VAL A 16 14.45 -37.56 15.80
N GLU A 17 13.70 -36.48 15.99
CA GLU A 17 12.66 -36.38 17.00
C GLU A 17 11.49 -37.25 16.55
N ILE A 18 11.49 -38.51 16.98
CA ILE A 18 10.38 -39.45 16.74
C ILE A 18 9.20 -38.96 17.57
N CYS A 19 8.29 -38.25 16.92
CA CYS A 19 7.06 -37.77 17.53
C CYS A 19 6.08 -38.95 17.69
N PRO A 20 5.47 -39.18 18.87
CA PRO A 20 4.45 -40.22 19.00
C PRO A 20 3.27 -39.91 18.08
N GLN A 21 2.80 -40.93 17.35
CA GLN A 21 1.62 -40.84 16.47
C GLN A 21 0.42 -40.27 17.23
N GLY A 22 0.15 -38.97 17.06
CA GLY A 22 -1.06 -38.32 17.60
C GLY A 22 -0.93 -36.85 18.00
N LEU A 23 0.28 -36.32 18.22
CA LEU A 23 0.47 -34.91 18.59
C LEU A 23 1.54 -34.28 17.68
N LEU A 24 1.10 -33.59 16.63
CA LEU A 24 1.98 -32.73 15.85
C LEU A 24 2.40 -31.54 16.73
N VAL A 25 3.50 -31.67 17.45
CA VAL A 25 4.12 -30.57 18.20
C VAL A 25 5.08 -29.87 17.25
N PHE A 26 4.75 -28.64 16.85
CA PHE A 26 5.66 -27.80 16.06
C PHE A 26 6.83 -27.34 16.95
N THR A 27 7.91 -28.11 16.99
CA THR A 27 9.18 -27.70 17.60
C THR A 27 9.95 -26.82 16.60
N GLY A 28 10.67 -25.81 17.09
CA GLY A 28 11.53 -24.94 16.25
C GLY A 28 10.95 -23.60 15.79
N THR A 29 9.76 -23.21 16.25
CA THR A 29 9.27 -21.83 16.03
C THR A 29 9.84 -20.89 17.10
N SER A 30 10.29 -19.70 16.69
CA SER A 30 10.72 -18.66 17.63
C SER A 30 9.53 -18.19 18.46
N GLU A 31 9.77 -17.73 19.69
CA GLU A 31 8.73 -17.09 20.51
C GLU A 31 8.07 -15.93 19.75
N GLN A 32 8.85 -15.19 18.96
CA GLN A 32 8.36 -14.11 18.10
C GLN A 32 7.36 -14.63 17.06
N ASP A 33 7.66 -15.74 16.40
CA ASP A 33 6.78 -16.35 15.39
C ASP A 33 5.49 -16.88 16.03
N SER A 34 5.58 -17.44 17.24
CA SER A 34 4.42 -17.90 17.99
C SER A 34 3.48 -16.75 18.35
N ASN A 35 4.04 -15.59 18.72
CA ASN A 35 3.28 -14.40 19.03
C ASN A 35 2.65 -13.78 17.78
N LEU A 36 3.38 -13.77 16.66
CA LEU A 36 2.85 -13.31 15.38
C LEU A 36 1.70 -14.21 14.90
N ALA A 37 1.85 -15.53 15.00
CA ALA A 37 0.80 -16.47 14.64
C ALA A 37 -0.45 -16.30 15.52
N LYS A 38 -0.29 -16.06 16.82
CA LYS A 38 -1.40 -15.74 17.72
C LYS A 38 -2.11 -14.45 17.29
N GLN A 39 -1.36 -13.38 17.01
CA GLN A 39 -1.93 -12.11 16.54
C GLN A 39 -2.68 -12.28 15.22
N PHE A 40 -2.09 -13.02 14.27
CA PHE A 40 -2.71 -13.36 12.99
C PHE A 40 -4.03 -14.11 13.20
N TRP A 41 -4.02 -15.16 14.02
CA TRP A 41 -5.22 -15.95 14.28
C TRP A 41 -6.29 -15.16 15.02
N ILE A 42 -5.92 -14.32 15.98
CA ILE A 42 -6.86 -13.40 16.64
C ILE A 42 -7.49 -12.48 15.59
N ALA A 43 -6.69 -11.87 14.72
CA ALA A 43 -7.19 -10.98 13.67
C ALA A 43 -8.08 -11.71 12.65
N ALA A 44 -7.70 -12.92 12.24
CA ALA A 44 -8.44 -13.74 11.28
C ALA A 44 -9.72 -14.37 11.88
N SER A 45 -9.74 -14.61 13.19
CA SER A 45 -10.90 -15.14 13.93
C SER A 45 -11.77 -14.07 14.57
N MET A 46 -11.44 -12.78 14.39
CA MET A 46 -12.40 -11.71 14.66
C MET A 46 -13.68 -12.03 13.91
N TYR A 47 -14.82 -11.83 14.59
CA TYR A 47 -16.13 -12.05 14.00
C TYR A 47 -16.18 -11.39 12.62
N PRO A 48 -16.71 -12.07 11.58
CA PRO A 48 -16.88 -11.46 10.27
C PRO A 48 -17.48 -10.07 10.46
N THR A 49 -16.89 -9.07 9.78
CA THR A 49 -17.37 -7.69 9.79
C THR A 49 -18.89 -7.70 9.57
N ASN A 50 -19.62 -6.77 10.20
CA ASN A 50 -21.10 -6.77 10.18
C ASN A 50 -21.70 -6.89 8.75
N GLU A 51 -20.95 -6.51 7.72
CA GLU A 51 -21.28 -6.68 6.30
C GLU A 51 -21.34 -8.15 5.81
N SER A 52 -20.58 -9.04 6.45
CA SER A 52 -20.54 -10.48 6.18
C SER A 52 -21.46 -11.27 7.10
N GLN A 53 -22.04 -10.63 8.11
CA GLN A 53 -23.10 -11.25 8.90
C GLN A 53 -24.35 -11.28 8.02
N LEU A 54 -24.89 -12.48 7.78
CA LEU A 54 -26.26 -12.66 7.30
C LEU A 54 -27.28 -12.24 8.38
N VAL A 55 -27.05 -11.11 9.06
CA VAL A 55 -28.07 -10.46 9.86
C VAL A 55 -29.14 -10.09 8.86
N LEU A 56 -30.26 -10.81 8.95
CA LEU A 56 -31.49 -10.47 8.27
C LEU A 56 -31.70 -8.97 8.48
N SER A 57 -31.52 -8.18 7.40
CA SER A 57 -31.97 -6.79 7.38
C SER A 57 -33.38 -6.75 7.97
N ARG A 58 -33.71 -5.69 8.71
CA ARG A 58 -34.91 -5.51 9.56
C ARG A 58 -36.26 -5.49 8.80
N GLY A 59 -36.40 -6.38 7.82
CA GLY A 59 -37.54 -6.65 6.95
C GLY A 59 -37.44 -8.01 6.20
N SER A 60 -36.38 -8.81 6.37
CA SER A 60 -36.31 -10.16 5.81
C SER A 60 -37.02 -11.14 6.75
N SER A 61 -38.25 -11.52 6.42
CA SER A 61 -39.03 -12.49 7.17
C SER A 61 -38.68 -13.90 6.68
N GLN A 62 -37.93 -14.65 7.48
CA GLN A 62 -37.63 -16.05 7.19
C GLN A 62 -38.94 -16.87 7.20
N ARG A 63 -39.32 -17.41 6.03
CA ARG A 63 -40.58 -18.18 5.84
C ARG A 63 -40.55 -19.59 6.45
N LEU A 64 -39.43 -20.00 7.06
CA LEU A 64 -39.30 -21.29 7.72
C LEU A 64 -39.43 -21.12 9.23
N PRO A 65 -40.21 -21.97 9.93
CA PRO A 65 -40.31 -21.91 11.39
C PRO A 65 -38.96 -22.31 12.01
N VAL A 66 -38.30 -21.36 12.70
CA VAL A 66 -37.05 -21.60 13.43
C VAL A 66 -37.33 -21.61 14.93
N ALA A 67 -36.69 -22.54 15.66
CA ALA A 67 -36.73 -22.61 17.11
C ALA A 67 -36.24 -21.30 17.75
N ARG A 68 -36.94 -20.82 18.79
CA ARG A 68 -36.67 -19.51 19.42
C ARG A 68 -35.30 -19.50 20.12
N PRO A 69 -34.41 -18.55 19.81
CA PRO A 69 -33.20 -18.37 20.60
C PRO A 69 -33.54 -17.71 21.95
N SER A 70 -32.93 -18.24 23.02
CA SER A 70 -32.98 -17.68 24.36
C SER A 70 -32.33 -16.29 24.36
N ARG A 71 -33.12 -15.26 24.73
CA ARG A 71 -32.68 -13.86 24.71
C ARG A 71 -31.61 -13.62 25.78
N ARG A 72 -30.40 -13.28 25.34
CA ARG A 72 -29.50 -12.40 26.10
C ARG A 72 -29.26 -11.15 25.26
N SER A 73 -29.62 -10.00 25.82
CA SER A 73 -29.42 -8.67 25.25
C SER A 73 -27.92 -8.32 25.24
N PRO A 74 -27.34 -7.82 24.12
CA PRO A 74 -26.03 -7.19 24.13
C PRO A 74 -26.12 -5.77 24.73
N PRO A 75 -25.06 -5.27 25.39
CA PRO A 75 -25.00 -3.88 25.83
C PRO A 75 -24.76 -2.94 24.64
N GLU A 76 -25.35 -1.75 24.72
CA GLU A 76 -25.20 -0.64 23.78
C GLU A 76 -23.75 -0.11 23.82
N THR A 77 -23.00 -0.23 22.72
CA THR A 77 -21.61 0.29 22.57
C THR A 77 -21.42 1.12 21.29
N THR A 78 -22.51 1.69 20.76
CA THR A 78 -22.50 2.47 19.51
C THR A 78 -21.70 3.77 19.61
N ASP A 79 -21.62 4.38 20.79
CA ASP A 79 -21.10 5.74 20.91
C ASP A 79 -19.56 5.81 20.91
N ILE A 80 -18.89 4.79 21.47
CA ILE A 80 -17.41 4.70 21.55
C ILE A 80 -16.78 4.54 20.16
N THR A 81 -17.48 3.87 19.24
CA THR A 81 -16.98 3.61 17.88
C THR A 81 -17.04 4.85 17.00
N ALA A 82 -18.08 5.69 17.14
CA ALA A 82 -18.23 6.91 16.35
C ALA A 82 -17.14 7.96 16.67
N GLU A 83 -16.74 8.09 17.94
CA GLU A 83 -15.67 9.01 18.34
C GLU A 83 -14.30 8.54 17.82
N THR A 84 -14.04 7.24 17.89
CA THR A 84 -12.80 6.65 17.38
C THR A 84 -12.63 6.87 15.88
N ILE A 85 -13.71 6.71 15.09
CA ILE A 85 -13.72 6.97 13.65
C ILE A 85 -13.42 8.44 13.35
N LYS A 86 -14.04 9.38 14.08
CA LYS A 86 -13.80 10.83 13.89
C LYS A 86 -12.35 11.21 14.18
N ILE A 87 -11.72 10.61 15.20
CA ILE A 87 -10.32 10.85 15.52
C ILE A 87 -9.44 10.39 14.36
N GLN A 88 -9.66 9.17 13.84
CA GLN A 88 -8.90 8.64 12.69
C GLN A 88 -9.05 9.52 11.44
N GLU A 89 -10.28 9.92 11.09
CA GLU A 89 -10.51 10.81 9.95
C GLU A 89 -9.76 12.15 10.10
N SER A 90 -9.69 12.69 11.32
CA SER A 90 -8.99 13.95 11.59
C SER A 90 -7.48 13.82 11.43
N GLU A 91 -6.90 12.67 11.81
CA GLU A 91 -5.49 12.35 11.65
C GLU A 91 -5.14 12.15 10.17
N GLU A 92 -5.99 11.44 9.43
CA GLU A 92 -5.83 11.25 7.99
C GLU A 92 -5.90 12.59 7.24
N LYS A 93 -6.86 13.46 7.56
CA LYS A 93 -6.98 14.80 6.97
C LYS A 93 -5.70 15.61 7.18
N LYS A 94 -5.11 15.60 8.38
CA LYS A 94 -3.85 16.29 8.67
C LYS A 94 -2.69 15.73 7.83
N LYS A 95 -2.61 14.41 7.68
CA LYS A 95 -1.60 13.74 6.85
C LYS A 95 -1.72 14.14 5.38
N TYR A 96 -2.93 14.14 4.83
CA TYR A 96 -3.16 14.56 3.43
C TYR A 96 -2.89 16.04 3.21
N LEU A 97 -3.20 16.90 4.18
CA LEU A 97 -2.87 18.32 4.11
C LEU A 97 -1.35 18.55 4.02
N GLN A 98 -0.55 17.83 4.83
CA GLN A 98 0.91 17.93 4.75
C GLN A 98 1.45 17.42 3.40
N LYS A 99 0.88 16.33 2.86
CA LYS A 99 1.24 15.83 1.53
C LYS A 99 0.93 16.85 0.43
N ALA A 100 -0.21 17.54 0.50
CA ALA A 100 -0.58 18.59 -0.45
C ALA A 100 0.42 19.74 -0.43
N LYS A 101 0.80 20.24 0.77
CA LYS A 101 1.82 21.28 0.91
C LYS A 101 3.16 20.87 0.29
N ARG A 102 3.64 19.65 0.60
CA ARG A 102 4.87 19.11 -0.01
C ARG A 102 4.77 19.02 -1.54
N ARG A 103 3.62 18.63 -2.08
CA ARG A 103 3.39 18.59 -3.53
C ARG A 103 3.49 20.00 -4.13
N ASP A 104 2.88 21.00 -3.49
CA ASP A 104 2.91 22.38 -3.97
C ASP A 104 4.34 22.96 -3.96
N GLU A 105 5.12 22.67 -2.92
CA GLU A 105 6.55 23.04 -2.83
C GLU A 105 7.35 22.45 -4.00
N ILE A 106 7.15 21.17 -4.32
CA ILE A 106 7.81 20.51 -5.46
C ILE A 106 7.41 21.17 -6.78
N LEU A 107 6.12 21.44 -6.96
CA LEU A 107 5.62 22.09 -8.18
C LEU A 107 6.20 23.50 -8.35
N GLN A 108 6.30 24.28 -7.28
CA GLN A 108 6.94 25.60 -7.31
C GLN A 108 8.42 25.51 -7.69
N LEU A 109 9.16 24.55 -7.11
CA LEU A 109 10.57 24.33 -7.45
C LEU A 109 10.74 23.99 -8.94
N LEU A 110 9.91 23.09 -9.46
CA LEU A 110 9.95 22.69 -10.88
C LEU A 110 9.62 23.85 -11.82
N ARG A 111 8.63 24.69 -11.46
CA ARG A 111 8.31 25.91 -12.22
C ARG A 111 9.50 26.85 -12.28
N LYS A 112 10.15 27.12 -11.14
CA LYS A 112 11.35 27.96 -11.07
C LYS A 112 12.49 27.40 -11.93
N GLN A 113 12.76 26.10 -11.84
CA GLN A 113 13.79 25.46 -12.68
C GLN A 113 13.48 25.56 -14.18
N ARG A 114 12.20 25.44 -14.57
CA ARG A 114 11.77 25.60 -15.95
C ARG A 114 11.98 27.04 -16.43
N GLU A 115 11.59 28.03 -15.63
CA GLU A 115 11.78 29.45 -15.94
C GLU A 115 13.26 29.83 -16.09
N GLU A 116 14.11 29.32 -15.20
CA GLU A 116 15.56 29.49 -15.29
C GLU A 116 16.13 28.85 -16.57
N ARG A 117 15.67 27.66 -16.95
CA ARG A 117 16.08 27.01 -18.21
C ARG A 117 15.66 27.84 -19.42
N ILE A 118 14.40 28.28 -19.47
CA ILE A 118 13.87 29.10 -20.57
C ILE A 118 14.67 30.39 -20.68
N SER A 119 14.94 31.06 -19.56
CA SER A 119 15.72 32.30 -19.54
C SER A 119 17.12 32.10 -20.12
N LYS A 120 17.82 31.02 -19.76
CA LYS A 120 19.14 30.67 -20.32
C LYS A 120 19.08 30.34 -21.81
N GLU A 121 18.03 29.64 -22.24
CA GLU A 121 17.83 29.31 -23.65
C GLU A 121 17.56 30.57 -24.48
N VAL A 122 16.68 31.46 -24.02
CA VAL A 122 16.36 32.73 -24.69
C VAL A 122 17.60 33.59 -24.88
N VAL A 123 18.46 33.70 -23.86
CA VAL A 123 19.72 34.46 -23.96
C VAL A 123 20.74 33.80 -24.88
N SER A 124 20.81 32.47 -24.91
CA SER A 124 21.79 31.74 -25.74
C SER A 124 21.34 31.53 -27.18
N LEU A 125 20.04 31.58 -27.47
CA LEU A 125 19.42 31.41 -28.79
C LEU A 125 20.10 32.22 -29.91
N PRO A 126 20.44 33.51 -29.71
CA PRO A 126 21.15 34.32 -30.71
C PRO A 126 22.60 33.90 -30.95
N TYR A 127 23.26 33.31 -29.94
CA TYR A 127 24.69 32.98 -29.96
C TYR A 127 24.97 31.50 -30.24
N LYS A 128 23.93 30.65 -30.32
CA LYS A 128 24.08 29.23 -30.67
C LYS A 128 24.66 29.11 -32.09
N PRO A 129 25.84 28.47 -32.26
CA PRO A 129 26.43 28.25 -33.58
C PRO A 129 25.41 27.54 -34.46
N LYS A 130 25.12 28.12 -35.62
CA LYS A 130 24.29 27.47 -36.64
C LYS A 130 25.08 26.28 -37.16
N ALA A 131 24.85 25.09 -36.58
CA ALA A 131 25.24 23.85 -37.21
C ALA A 131 24.65 23.89 -38.64
N LYS A 132 25.48 23.60 -39.64
CA LYS A 132 25.07 23.63 -41.06
C LYS A 132 23.76 22.85 -41.19
N VAL A 133 22.69 23.58 -41.45
CA VAL A 133 21.33 23.05 -41.55
C VAL A 133 21.27 22.21 -42.82
N HIS A 134 21.45 20.89 -42.69
CA HIS A 134 20.79 19.98 -43.62
C HIS A 134 19.28 20.25 -43.46
N LYS A 135 18.65 20.78 -44.50
CA LYS A 135 17.20 21.11 -44.50
C LYS A 135 16.38 19.83 -44.29
N SER A 136 16.19 19.40 -43.05
CA SER A 136 15.11 18.49 -42.70
C SER A 136 13.83 19.32 -42.55
N LYS A 137 12.80 18.87 -43.27
CA LYS A 137 11.47 19.50 -43.34
C LYS A 137 10.96 19.81 -41.93
N LYS A 138 10.40 21.01 -41.76
CA LYS A 138 9.66 21.44 -40.57
C LYS A 138 8.42 20.54 -40.41
N VAL A 139 8.58 19.40 -39.74
CA VAL A 139 7.46 18.63 -39.21
C VAL A 139 7.08 19.32 -37.91
N THR A 140 6.05 20.16 -37.99
CA THR A 140 5.32 20.58 -36.79
C THR A 140 4.62 19.33 -36.27
N SER A 141 4.95 18.93 -35.05
CA SER A 141 4.24 17.86 -34.34
C SER A 141 2.77 18.27 -34.18
N GLU A 142 1.87 17.32 -34.43
CA GLU A 142 0.42 17.49 -34.40
C GLU A 142 -0.07 18.09 -33.06
N SER A 143 0.58 17.71 -31.96
CA SER A 143 0.34 18.23 -30.61
C SER A 143 0.55 19.74 -30.44
N ASP A 144 1.50 20.37 -31.17
CA ASP A 144 1.72 21.82 -31.05
C ASP A 144 0.64 22.64 -31.78
N LYS A 145 -0.13 22.00 -32.68
CA LYS A 145 -1.22 22.65 -33.40
C LYS A 145 -2.51 22.66 -32.59
N GLU A 146 -2.78 21.56 -31.89
CA GLU A 146 -3.97 21.40 -31.05
C GLU A 146 -3.96 22.42 -29.89
N ASP A 147 -2.82 22.56 -29.21
CA ASP A 147 -2.65 23.55 -28.14
C ASP A 147 -2.85 25.01 -28.62
N GLN A 148 -2.54 25.32 -29.89
CA GLN A 148 -2.78 26.66 -30.46
C GLN A 148 -4.23 26.87 -30.90
N GLU A 149 -4.94 25.79 -31.24
CA GLU A 149 -6.34 25.83 -31.66
C GLU A 149 -7.26 25.98 -30.44
N GLU A 150 -6.98 25.27 -29.35
CA GLU A 150 -7.72 25.41 -28.09
C GLU A 150 -7.65 26.85 -27.54
N VAL A 151 -6.50 27.50 -27.60
CA VAL A 151 -6.33 28.89 -27.14
C VAL A 151 -7.12 29.88 -28.01
N LYS A 152 -7.25 29.61 -29.31
CA LYS A 152 -8.02 30.48 -30.22
C LYS A 152 -9.54 30.29 -30.12
N ALA A 153 -10.00 29.14 -29.64
CA ALA A 153 -11.42 28.84 -29.49
C ALA A 153 -12.06 29.46 -28.23
N LEU A 154 -11.25 30.09 -27.37
CA LEU A 154 -11.67 30.68 -26.10
C LEU A 154 -11.79 32.22 -26.13
N ASP A 155 -11.38 32.86 -27.24
CA ASP A 155 -11.62 34.29 -27.54
C ASP A 155 -12.89 34.45 -28.41
#